data_AF-A0A976DXE2-F1
#
_entry.id   AF-A0A976DXE2-F1
#
_cell.length_a   1.000
_cell.length_b   1.000
_cell.length_c   1.000
_cell.angle_alpha   90.00
_cell.angle_beta   90.00
_cell.angle_gamma   90.00
#
_symmetry.space_group_name_H-M   'P 1'
#
loop_
_entity.id
_entity.type
_entity.pdbx_description
1 polymer ?
#
loop_
_entity_poly.entity_id
_entity_poly.type
_entity_poly.pdbx_seq_one_letter_code
_entity_poly.pdbx_strand_id
1 'polypeptide(L)' 'MQAIKIDSQKDRCLISIQKDMFDSDELIRILKWLRGESLAQKANIGDEILEVEKQINQDWWKKNEHLFAAKK' A
#
# COMPACT_ATOMS: atom_id res chain seq x y z
N MET A 1 19.09 14.78 14.19
CA MET A 1 18.82 13.42 14.70
C MET A 1 17.91 12.74 13.69
N GLN A 2 18.26 11.55 13.20
CA GLN A 2 17.46 10.87 12.16
C GLN A 2 16.35 10.05 12.82
N ALA A 3 15.11 10.38 12.50
CA ALA A 3 13.91 9.74 13.07
C ALA A 3 13.78 8.25 12.69
N ILE A 4 14.42 7.86 11.58
CA ILE A 4 14.47 6.48 11.08
C ILE A 4 15.92 6.17 10.72
N LYS A 5 16.42 5.03 11.17
CA LYS A 5 17.70 4.46 10.78
C LYS A 5 17.47 3.09 10.14
N ILE A 6 18.11 2.85 9.01
CA ILE A 6 18.03 1.59 8.26
C ILE A 6 19.43 1.01 8.18
N ASP A 7 19.63 -0.19 8.74
CA ASP A 7 20.87 -0.94 8.68
C ASP A 7 20.62 -2.24 7.90
N SER A 8 21.20 -2.34 6.70
CA SER A 8 21.10 -3.54 5.87
C SER A 8 22.21 -4.53 6.23
N GLN A 9 21.82 -5.71 6.69
CA GLN A 9 22.71 -6.86 6.92
C GLN A 9 22.52 -7.90 5.82
N LYS A 10 23.42 -8.90 5.75
CA LYS A 10 23.41 -9.93 4.70
C LYS A 10 22.11 -10.73 4.63
N ASP A 11 21.44 -10.94 5.77
CA ASP A 11 20.25 -11.79 5.92
C ASP A 11 19.00 -11.02 6.37
N ARG A 12 19.13 -9.75 6.73
CA ARG A 12 18.03 -8.96 7.32
C ARG A 12 18.23 -7.46 7.14
N CYS A 13 17.13 -6.73 7.12
CA CYS A 13 17.12 -5.27 7.23
C CYS A 13 16.66 -4.89 8.64
N LEU A 14 17.47 -4.11 9.37
CA LEU A 14 17.12 -3.60 10.70
C LEU A 14 16.65 -2.15 10.56
N ILE A 15 15.36 -1.92 10.84
CA ILE A 15 14.76 -0.58 10.84
C ILE A 15 14.58 -0.15 12.29
N SER A 16 15.28 0.91 12.68
CA SER A 16 15.16 1.52 14.01
C SER A 16 14.40 2.84 13.88
N ILE A 17 13.35 3.01 14.67
CA ILE A 17 12.47 4.17 14.63
C ILE A 17 12.42 4.80 16.02
N GLN A 18 12.60 6.11 16.07
CA GLN A 18 12.47 6.88 17.32
C GLN A 18 10.99 7.01 17.68
N LYS A 19 10.55 6.29 18.73
CA LYS A 19 9.14 6.17 19.11
C LYS A 19 8.48 7.51 19.45
N ASP A 20 9.24 8.46 19.98
CA ASP A 20 8.81 9.82 20.31
C ASP A 20 8.52 10.70 19.09
N MET A 21 8.95 10.27 17.90
CA MET A 21 8.73 10.99 16.64
C MET A 21 7.57 10.45 15.79
N PHE A 22 6.93 9.35 16.21
CA PHE A 22 5.89 8.70 15.43
C PHE A 22 4.71 8.26 16.29
N ASP A 23 3.51 8.36 15.71
CA ASP A 23 2.33 7.76 16.30
C ASP A 23 2.45 6.22 16.28
N SER A 24 2.19 5.61 17.43
CA SER A 24 2.36 4.16 17.59
C SER A 24 1.33 3.36 16.79
N ASP A 25 0.12 3.86 16.62
CA ASP A 25 -0.92 3.20 15.82
C ASP A 25 -0.61 3.29 14.32
N GLU A 26 -0.04 4.42 13.88
CA GLU A 26 0.42 4.58 12.51
C GLU A 26 1.57 3.61 12.16
N LEU A 27 2.55 3.46 13.06
CA LEU A 27 3.63 2.48 12.89
C LEU A 27 3.11 1.04 12.82
N ILE A 28 2.16 0.68 13.69
CA ILE A 28 1.54 -0.64 13.68
C ILE A 28 0.81 -0.87 12.36
N ARG A 29 0.12 0.14 11.82
CA ARG A 29 -0.58 0.04 10.53
C ARG A 29 0.39 -0.21 9.38
N ILE A 30 1.51 0.51 9.34
CA ILE A 30 2.55 0.35 8.32
C ILE A 30 3.17 -1.05 8.38
N LEU A 31 3.49 -1.55 9.57
CA LEU A 31 4.06 -2.90 9.74
C LEU A 31 3.07 -4.00 9.34
N LYS A 32 1.77 -3.82 9.62
CA LYS A 32 0.72 -4.74 9.17
C LYS A 32 0.57 -4.72 7.65
N TRP A 33 0.64 -3.54 7.03
CA TRP A 33 0.61 -3.41 5.57
C TRP A 33 1.80 -4.10 4.90
N LEU A 34 3.03 -3.87 5.37
CA LEU A 34 4.25 -4.55 4.89
C LEU A 34 4.14 -6.07 4.97
N ARG A 35 3.54 -6.59 6.04
CA ARG A 35 3.28 -8.02 6.19
C ARG A 35 2.23 -8.50 5.18
N GLY A 36 1.16 -7.73 4.96
CA GLY A 36 0.13 -8.01 3.97
C GLY A 36 0.71 -8.09 2.55
N GLU A 37 1.50 -7.09 2.16
CA GLU A 37 2.19 -7.04 0.87
C GLU A 37 3.12 -8.24 0.65
N SER A 38 3.92 -8.60 1.67
CA SER A 38 4.80 -9.78 1.57
C SER A 38 4.00 -11.08 1.41
N LEU A 39 2.83 -11.19 2.04
CA LEU A 39 1.95 -12.34 1.89
C LEU A 39 1.25 -12.35 0.53
N ALA A 40 0.83 -11.19 0.01
CA ALA A 40 0.22 -11.06 -1.31
C ALA A 40 1.22 -11.43 -2.42
N GLN A 41 2.47 -10.94 -2.33
CA GLN A 41 3.55 -11.34 -3.23
C GLN A 41 3.84 -12.84 -3.16
N LYS A 42 3.85 -13.44 -1.97
CA LYS A 42 4.04 -14.89 -1.80
C LYS A 42 2.87 -15.73 -2.29
N ALA A 43 1.66 -15.20 -2.20
CA ALA A 43 0.43 -15.86 -2.67
C ALA A 43 0.26 -15.79 -4.18
N ASN A 44 1.23 -15.24 -4.93
CA ASN A 44 1.16 -14.99 -6.36
C ASN A 44 -0.09 -14.17 -6.75
N ILE A 45 -0.58 -13.32 -5.83
CA ILE A 45 -1.49 -12.23 -6.18
C ILE A 45 -0.61 -11.17 -6.83
N GLY A 46 -0.13 -11.49 -8.04
CA GLY A 46 0.67 -10.60 -8.87
C GLY A 46 -0.19 -9.51 -9.50
N ASP A 47 0.33 -8.90 -10.56
CA ASP A 47 -0.29 -7.82 -11.36
C ASP A 47 -1.76 -8.07 -11.77
N GLU A 48 -2.25 -9.28 -11.62
CA GLU A 48 -3.66 -9.70 -11.71
C GLU A 48 -4.59 -8.82 -10.87
N ILE A 49 -4.16 -8.36 -9.69
CA ILE A 49 -4.98 -7.46 -8.86
C ILE A 49 -5.06 -6.04 -9.43
N LEU A 50 -4.04 -5.60 -10.17
CA LEU A 50 -4.06 -4.34 -10.91
C LEU A 50 -5.01 -4.43 -12.11
N GLU A 51 -5.16 -5.61 -12.71
CA GLU A 51 -6.19 -5.85 -13.72
C GLU A 51 -7.60 -5.79 -13.12
N VAL A 52 -7.80 -6.37 -11.93
CA VAL A 52 -9.07 -6.27 -11.20
C VAL A 52 -9.39 -4.81 -10.84
N GLU A 53 -8.42 -4.03 -10.38
CA GLU A 53 -8.60 -2.60 -10.09
C GLU A 53 -8.96 -1.79 -11.35
N LYS A 54 -8.26 -2.04 -12.47
CA LYS A 54 -8.60 -1.43 -13.77
C LYS A 54 -10.01 -1.80 -14.21
N GLN A 55 -10.41 -3.06 -14.06
CA GLN A 55 -11.74 -3.53 -14.43
C GLN A 55 -12.82 -2.84 -13.58
N ILE A 56 -12.62 -2.75 -12.26
CA ILE A 56 -13.54 -2.07 -11.34
C ILE A 56 -13.69 -0.59 -11.71
N ASN A 57 -12.58 0.10 -11.96
CA ASN A 57 -12.60 1.51 -12.35
C ASN A 57 -13.27 1.75 -13.71
N GLN A 58 -13.00 0.89 -14.70
CA GLN A 58 -13.65 0.96 -16.01
C GLN A 58 -15.16 0.68 -15.93
N ASP A 59 -15.55 -0.33 -15.16
CA ASP A 59 -16.95 -0.70 -14.98
C ASP A 59 -17.71 0.38 -14.19
N TRP A 60 -17.06 1.01 -13.22
CA TRP A 60 -17.61 2.15 -12.51
C TRP A 60 -17.79 3.36 -13.44
N TRP A 61 -16.79 3.70 -14.24
CA TRP A 61 -16.90 4.81 -15.20
C TRP A 61 -17.97 4.55 -16.26
N LYS A 62 -18.03 3.37 -16.88
CA LYS A 62 -19.08 3.03 -17.85
C LYS A 62 -20.49 3.16 -17.26
N LYS A 63 -20.68 2.79 -15.99
CA LYS A 63 -21.98 2.89 -15.32
C LYS A 63 -22.32 4.31 -14.93
N ASN A 64 -21.33 5.14 -14.57
CA ASN A 64 -21.56 6.45 -13.96
C ASN A 64 -21.22 7.63 -14.89
N GLU A 65 -20.73 7.40 -16.11
CA GLU A 65 -20.36 8.44 -17.07
C GLU A 65 -21.51 9.43 -17.34
N HIS A 66 -22.74 8.94 -17.40
CA HIS A 66 -23.95 9.75 -17.58
C HIS A 66 -24.19 10.75 -16.43
N LEU A 67 -23.67 10.50 -15.22
CA LEU A 67 -23.75 11.41 -14.08
C LEU A 67 -22.77 12.59 -14.23
N PHE A 68 -21.73 12.44 -15.05
CA PHE A 68 -20.66 13.42 -15.24
C PHE A 68 -20.68 14.07 -16.63
N ALA A 69 -21.49 13.56 -17.57
CA ALA A 69 -21.65 14.12 -18.91
C ALA A 69 -22.56 15.37 -18.99
N ALA A 70 -23.15 15.82 -17.88
CA ALA A 70 -23.99 17.00 -17.83
C ALA A 70 -23.21 18.27 -17.44
N LYS A 71 -22.54 18.89 -18.42
CA LYS A 71 -22.36 20.35 -18.52
C LYS A 71 -21.83 20.72 -19.91
N LYS A 72 -22.75 20.97 -20.84
CA LYS A 72 -22.58 21.92 -21.93
C LYS A 72 -23.89 22.64 -22.18
#